data_AF-A0A0C2VYF6-F1
#
_entry.id   AF-A0A0C2VYF6-F1
#
_cell.length_a   1.000
_cell.length_b   1.000
_cell.length_c   1.000
_cell.angle_alpha   90.00
_cell.angle_beta   90.00
_cell.angle_gamma   90.00
#
_symmetry.space_group_name_H-M   'P 1'
#
loop_
_entity.id
_entity.type
_entity.pdbx_description
1 polymer ?
#
loop_
_entity_poly.entity_id
_entity_poly.type
_entity_poly.pdbx_seq_one_letter_code
_entity_poly.pdbx_strand_id
1 'polypeptide(L)'
;MSAIANLPPSIPAPPILVFANKSDLLPKIADKTTNSGLALTRTQTILERELEKRRQASLSRGQTGAGGGVLSELGEDADTAAEGTALGGLDIAEDAEGPSFTFEKWEGGDIEVRSGWVDVKRKSGKERESDSEGESPVRGEKEKRGDGLGKLVEWVAALR
;
A
#
# COMPACT_ATOMS: atom_id res chain seq x y z
N MET A 1 6.80 -18.15 0.34
CA MET A 1 5.76 -17.44 1.11
C MET A 1 4.60 -17.15 0.17
N SER A 2 3.59 -18.02 0.11
CA SER A 2 2.38 -17.83 -0.71
C SER A 2 1.16 -18.25 0.12
N ALA A 3 0.88 -17.50 1.19
CA ALA A 3 -0.08 -17.93 2.21
C ALA A 3 -1.53 -17.50 1.93
N ILE A 4 -1.74 -16.39 1.22
CA ILE A 4 -3.10 -15.88 0.92
C ILE A 4 -3.64 -16.47 -0.39
N ALA A 5 -2.80 -16.60 -1.42
CA ALA A 5 -3.21 -17.15 -2.72
C ALA A 5 -3.38 -18.68 -2.74
N ASN A 6 -2.96 -19.39 -1.69
CA ASN A 6 -3.08 -20.85 -1.58
C ASN A 6 -4.06 -21.28 -0.49
N LEU A 7 -5.01 -20.41 -0.13
CA LEU A 7 -6.06 -20.81 0.79
C LEU A 7 -6.90 -21.92 0.13
N PRO A 8 -7.24 -22.99 0.88
CA PRO A 8 -8.19 -23.97 0.40
C PRO A 8 -9.49 -23.26 0.00
N PRO A 9 -10.18 -23.69 -1.07
CA PRO A 9 -11.42 -23.05 -1.54
C PRO A 9 -12.54 -23.08 -0.47
N SER A 10 -12.40 -23.89 0.57
CA SER A 10 -13.31 -23.93 1.72
C SER A 10 -13.09 -22.82 2.75
N ILE A 11 -11.99 -22.06 2.66
CA ILE A 11 -11.65 -20.99 3.60
C ILE A 11 -11.81 -19.65 2.89
N PRO A 12 -12.67 -18.75 3.38
CA PRO A 12 -12.78 -17.41 2.82
C PRO A 12 -11.45 -16.66 2.97
N ALA A 13 -11.10 -15.85 1.97
CA ALA A 13 -9.91 -15.02 2.04
C ALA A 13 -10.00 -14.05 3.25
N PRO A 14 -8.94 -13.91 4.07
CA PRO A 14 -8.96 -12.99 5.18
C PRO A 14 -8.99 -11.54 4.66
N PRO A 15 -9.79 -10.65 5.27
CA PRO A 15 -9.84 -9.25 4.86
C PRO A 15 -8.49 -8.57 5.12
N ILE A 16 -8.05 -7.74 4.17
CA ILE A 16 -6.75 -7.08 4.20
C ILE A 16 -6.92 -5.58 4.40
N LEU A 17 -6.24 -5.02 5.39
CA LEU A 17 -6.17 -3.57 5.60
C LEU A 17 -4.82 -3.01 5.14
N VAL A 18 -4.86 -2.10 4.18
CA VAL A 18 -3.72 -1.22 3.86
C VAL A 18 -3.88 0.06 4.67
N PHE A 19 -3.09 0.20 5.75
CA PHE A 19 -3.12 1.38 6.60
C PHE A 19 -2.01 2.38 6.24
N ALA A 20 -2.37 3.48 5.60
CA ALA A 20 -1.49 4.59 5.28
C ALA A 20 -1.15 5.39 6.54
N ASN A 21 -0.14 4.92 7.27
CA ASN A 21 0.37 5.57 8.48
C ASN A 21 1.14 6.87 8.17
N LYS A 22 1.32 7.70 9.19
CA LYS A 22 2.01 9.00 9.16
C LYS A 22 1.32 10.02 8.27
N SER A 23 -0.01 9.95 8.15
CA SER A 23 -0.77 10.91 7.35
C SER A 23 -0.62 12.35 7.87
N ASP A 24 -0.28 12.52 9.14
CA ASP A 24 0.00 13.81 9.77
C ASP A 24 1.25 14.53 9.19
N LEU A 25 2.18 13.79 8.57
CA LEU A 25 3.38 14.35 7.94
C LEU A 25 3.11 14.95 6.55
N LEU A 26 1.91 14.76 5.99
CA LEU A 26 1.60 15.29 4.68
C LEU A 26 1.47 16.82 4.74
N PRO A 27 2.02 17.53 3.75
CA PRO A 27 1.83 18.97 3.66
C PRO A 27 0.34 19.28 3.50
N LYS A 28 -0.16 20.22 4.30
CA LYS A 28 -1.52 20.74 4.15
C LYS A 28 -1.56 21.57 2.86
N ILE A 29 -1.95 20.93 1.76
CA ILE A 29 -1.95 21.56 0.43
C ILE A 29 -3.23 22.42 0.21
N ALA A 30 -4.31 22.18 0.96
CA ALA A 30 -5.53 22.99 0.89
C ALA A 30 -6.42 22.82 2.14
N ASP A 31 -7.10 23.88 2.58
CA ASP A 31 -7.99 23.87 3.75
C ASP A 31 -9.20 22.93 3.62
N LYS A 32 -9.54 22.51 2.40
CA LYS A 32 -10.68 21.62 2.12
C LYS A 32 -10.36 20.13 2.17
N THR A 33 -9.09 19.72 2.03
CA THR A 33 -8.74 18.30 1.97
C THR A 33 -7.98 17.90 3.21
N THR A 34 -8.59 17.04 4.04
CA THR A 34 -7.88 16.50 5.20
C THR A 34 -6.67 15.69 4.74
N ASN A 35 -5.55 15.78 5.47
CA ASN A 35 -4.36 14.98 5.20
C ASN A 35 -4.67 13.46 5.13
N SER A 36 -5.69 13.01 5.87
CA SER A 36 -6.17 11.63 5.82
C SER A 36 -6.72 11.22 4.44
N GLY A 37 -7.42 12.12 3.76
CA GLY A 37 -7.92 11.89 2.40
C GLY A 37 -6.80 11.84 1.38
N LEU A 38 -5.83 12.76 1.46
CA LEU A 38 -4.66 12.75 0.58
C LEU A 38 -3.81 11.48 0.73
N ALA A 39 -3.59 11.02 1.96
CA ALA A 39 -2.88 9.77 2.23
C ALA A 39 -3.57 8.58 1.57
N LEU A 40 -4.89 8.48 1.75
CA LEU A 40 -5.69 7.40 1.19
C LEU A 40 -5.60 7.37 -0.34
N THR A 41 -5.92 8.47 -1.00
CA THR A 41 -5.93 8.54 -2.47
C THR A 41 -4.54 8.24 -3.04
N ARG A 42 -3.47 8.83 -2.47
CA ARG A 42 -2.11 8.58 -2.96
C ARG A 42 -1.68 7.13 -2.77
N THR A 43 -1.93 6.55 -1.61
CA THR A 43 -1.59 5.16 -1.32
C THR A 43 -2.33 4.21 -2.27
N GLN A 44 -3.64 4.41 -2.44
CA GLN A 44 -4.44 3.58 -3.33
C GLN A 44 -3.94 3.68 -4.78
N THR A 45 -3.87 4.89 -5.34
CA THR A 45 -3.48 5.09 -6.75
C THR A 45 -2.06 4.58 -7.03
N ILE A 46 -1.11 4.79 -6.12
CA ILE A 46 0.27 4.35 -6.31
C ILE A 46 0.35 2.82 -6.26
N LEU A 47 -0.32 2.18 -5.30
CA LEU A 47 -0.29 0.73 -5.16
C LEU A 47 -0.98 0.05 -6.34
N GLU A 48 -2.17 0.48 -6.75
CA GLU A 48 -2.86 -0.09 -7.92
C GLU A 48 -2.01 0.03 -9.18
N ARG A 49 -1.40 1.20 -9.43
CA ARG A 49 -0.50 1.39 -10.57
C ARG A 49 0.72 0.47 -10.50
N GLU A 50 1.30 0.30 -9.32
CA GLU A 50 2.50 -0.52 -9.15
C GLU A 50 2.20 -2.01 -9.26
N LEU A 51 1.05 -2.46 -8.74
CA LEU A 51 0.56 -3.83 -8.88
C LEU A 51 0.20 -4.14 -10.34
N GLU A 52 -0.41 -3.20 -11.06
CA GLU A 52 -0.66 -3.34 -12.49
C GLU A 52 0.64 -3.52 -13.28
N LYS A 53 1.69 -2.74 -12.99
CA LYS A 53 3.00 -2.93 -13.64
C LYS A 53 3.56 -4.34 -13.39
N ARG A 54 3.44 -4.85 -12.16
CA ARG A 54 3.91 -6.20 -11.82
C ARG A 54 3.11 -7.27 -12.54
N ARG A 55 1.79 -7.10 -12.64
CA ARG A 55 0.89 -7.97 -13.40
C ARG A 55 1.23 -7.97 -14.90
N GLN A 56 1.49 -6.82 -15.50
CA GLN A 56 1.93 -6.74 -16.90
C GLN A 56 3.30 -7.40 -17.11
N ALA A 57 4.23 -7.24 -16.16
CA ALA A 57 5.53 -7.89 -16.21
C ALA A 57 5.41 -9.43 -16.11
N SER A 58 4.49 -9.97 -15.31
CA SER A 58 4.25 -11.41 -15.23
C SER A 58 3.56 -11.96 -16.49
N LEU A 59 2.57 -11.24 -17.03
CA LEU A 59 1.88 -11.62 -18.27
C LEU A 59 2.82 -11.64 -19.48
N SER A 60 3.69 -10.64 -19.60
CA SER A 60 4.70 -10.58 -20.67
C SER A 60 5.77 -11.67 -20.51
N ARG A 61 6.16 -12.03 -19.28
CA ARG A 61 7.06 -13.16 -19.02
C ARG A 61 6.40 -14.51 -19.37
N GLY A 62 5.10 -14.65 -19.14
CA GLY A 62 4.30 -15.84 -19.49
C GLY A 62 4.16 -16.10 -20.99
N GLN A 63 4.48 -15.12 -21.83
CA GLN A 63 4.44 -15.24 -23.30
C GLN A 63 5.81 -15.57 -23.93
N THR A 64 6.85 -15.84 -23.12
CA THR A 64 8.19 -16.20 -23.60
C THR A 64 8.59 -17.61 -23.19
N GLY A 65 7.70 -18.57 -23.46
CA GLY A 65 8.16 -19.91 -23.84
C GLY A 65 8.82 -19.84 -25.21
N ALA A 66 10.09 -19.43 -25.23
CA ALA A 66 11.06 -19.38 -26.35
C ALA A 66 11.61 -17.96 -26.64
N GLY A 67 12.81 -17.72 -26.11
CA GLY A 67 13.86 -16.97 -26.83
C GLY A 67 13.85 -15.45 -26.75
N GLY A 68 14.76 -14.91 -25.93
CA GLY A 68 15.67 -13.85 -26.36
C GLY A 68 15.38 -12.40 -25.93
N GLY A 69 16.14 -11.94 -24.92
CA GLY A 69 16.57 -10.54 -24.70
C GLY A 69 15.46 -9.53 -24.38
N VAL A 70 15.60 -8.56 -23.46
CA VAL A 70 16.76 -7.71 -23.18
C VAL A 70 16.54 -7.10 -21.79
N LEU A 71 17.14 -7.67 -20.74
CA LEU A 71 17.64 -6.92 -19.57
C LEU A 71 18.51 -7.86 -18.71
N SER A 72 19.63 -8.27 -19.29
CA SER A 72 20.73 -8.87 -18.52
C SER A 72 21.59 -7.71 -18.01
N GLU A 73 21.30 -7.22 -16.81
CA GLU A 73 22.27 -6.47 -16.00
C GLU A 73 21.84 -6.48 -14.51
N LEU A 74 21.94 -7.65 -13.87
CA LEU A 74 22.40 -7.74 -12.48
C LEU A 74 22.81 -9.19 -12.17
N GLY A 75 24.11 -9.46 -12.25
CA GLY A 75 24.83 -10.55 -11.56
C GLY A 75 24.21 -11.95 -11.59
N GLU A 76 24.70 -12.78 -12.50
CA GLU A 76 24.54 -14.23 -12.46
C GLU A 76 25.09 -14.79 -11.13
N ASP A 77 24.23 -15.46 -10.37
CA ASP A 77 24.64 -16.54 -9.48
C ASP A 77 23.79 -17.77 -9.83
N ALA A 78 24.46 -18.74 -10.46
CA ALA A 78 23.90 -19.77 -11.32
C ALA A 78 23.51 -21.06 -10.57
N ASP A 79 22.89 -20.95 -9.38
CA ASP A 79 22.49 -22.12 -8.58
C ASP A 79 21.10 -22.03 -7.92
N THR A 80 20.22 -21.15 -8.42
CA THR A 80 18.79 -21.15 -8.05
C THR A 80 17.89 -21.33 -9.26
N ALA A 81 18.09 -22.45 -9.97
CA ALA A 81 17.05 -23.09 -10.79
C ALA A 81 15.98 -23.76 -9.91
N ALA A 82 15.58 -23.12 -8.81
CA ALA A 82 14.40 -23.47 -8.04
C ALA A 82 13.26 -22.62 -8.58
N GLU A 83 12.39 -23.26 -9.34
CA GLU A 83 10.98 -22.89 -9.55
C GLU A 83 10.73 -21.37 -9.68
N GLY A 84 10.64 -20.94 -10.94
CA GLY A 84 10.12 -19.63 -11.31
C GLY A 84 8.93 -19.29 -10.42
N THR A 85 9.13 -18.31 -9.54
CA THR A 85 8.10 -17.79 -8.65
C THR A 85 7.09 -17.13 -9.55
N ALA A 86 6.13 -17.93 -10.02
CA ALA A 86 4.92 -17.47 -10.65
C ALA A 86 4.31 -16.50 -9.64
N LEU A 87 4.38 -15.21 -9.95
CA LEU A 87 3.68 -14.15 -9.23
C LEU A 87 2.17 -14.30 -9.54
N GLY A 88 1.60 -15.46 -9.23
CA GLY A 88 0.17 -15.71 -9.24
C GLY A 88 -0.49 -14.99 -8.07
N GLY A 89 -1.73 -14.55 -8.25
CA GLY A 89 -2.46 -13.80 -7.23
C GLY A 89 -2.49 -12.28 -7.44
N LEU A 90 -2.31 -11.79 -8.67
CA LEU A 90 -2.73 -10.45 -9.11
C LEU A 90 -3.82 -10.52 -10.18
N ASP A 91 -4.51 -11.65 -10.22
CA ASP A 91 -5.59 -11.93 -11.15
C ASP A 91 -6.79 -11.04 -10.83
N ILE A 92 -7.44 -10.56 -11.89
CA ILE A 92 -8.63 -9.72 -11.80
C ILE A 92 -9.83 -10.55 -12.25
N ALA A 93 -10.99 -10.31 -11.63
CA ALA A 93 -12.21 -11.06 -11.90
C ALA A 93 -12.51 -11.08 -13.40
N GLU A 94 -12.84 -12.26 -13.96
CA GLU A 94 -13.07 -12.43 -15.40
C GLU A 94 -14.19 -11.52 -15.95
N ASP A 95 -15.14 -11.14 -15.11
CA ASP A 95 -16.28 -10.27 -15.41
C ASP A 95 -16.02 -8.77 -15.12
N ALA A 96 -14.81 -8.41 -14.67
CA ALA A 96 -14.47 -7.04 -14.35
C ALA A 96 -14.37 -6.14 -15.60
N GLU A 97 -14.98 -4.95 -15.55
CA GLU A 97 -14.89 -3.98 -16.64
C GLU A 97 -13.47 -3.40 -16.78
N GLY A 98 -12.78 -3.67 -17.89
CA GLY A 98 -11.53 -3.03 -18.26
C GLY A 98 -10.26 -3.76 -17.78
N PRO A 99 -9.11 -3.57 -18.47
CA PRO A 99 -7.95 -4.46 -18.33
C PRO A 99 -7.02 -4.15 -17.16
N SER A 100 -7.24 -3.04 -16.45
CA SER A 100 -6.31 -2.54 -15.42
C SER A 100 -6.67 -3.05 -14.03
N PHE A 101 -5.65 -3.47 -13.28
CA PHE A 101 -5.78 -3.83 -11.88
C PHE A 101 -6.31 -2.65 -11.04
N THR A 102 -7.33 -2.95 -10.22
CA THR A 102 -7.78 -2.13 -9.09
C THR A 102 -8.05 -3.07 -7.92
N PHE A 103 -8.01 -2.56 -6.68
CA PHE A 103 -8.28 -3.40 -5.51
C PHE A 103 -9.68 -4.01 -5.52
N GLU A 104 -10.65 -3.30 -6.08
CA GLU A 104 -12.04 -3.77 -6.24
C GLU A 104 -12.17 -4.97 -7.18
N LYS A 105 -11.29 -5.08 -8.17
CA LYS A 105 -11.34 -6.13 -9.19
C LYS A 105 -10.48 -7.33 -8.86
N TRP A 106 -9.72 -7.27 -7.77
CA TRP A 106 -8.75 -8.30 -7.43
C TRP A 106 -9.43 -9.56 -6.91
N GLU A 107 -9.12 -10.71 -7.49
CA GLU A 107 -9.72 -12.00 -7.08
C GLU A 107 -9.19 -12.51 -5.72
N GLY A 108 -8.07 -11.96 -5.24
CA GLY A 108 -7.40 -12.43 -4.02
C GLY A 108 -8.08 -12.00 -2.71
N GLY A 109 -9.21 -11.29 -2.79
CA GLY A 109 -10.07 -10.96 -1.66
C GLY A 109 -10.21 -9.47 -1.38
N ASP A 110 -10.90 -9.15 -0.29
CA ASP A 110 -11.27 -7.77 0.04
C ASP A 110 -10.09 -6.97 0.61
N ILE A 111 -9.76 -5.86 -0.04
CA ILE A 111 -8.79 -4.89 0.45
C ILE A 111 -9.50 -3.59 0.83
N GLU A 112 -9.26 -3.14 2.06
CA GLU A 112 -9.65 -1.82 2.50
C GLU A 112 -8.42 -0.92 2.69
N VAL A 113 -8.51 0.34 2.23
CA VAL A 113 -7.45 1.34 2.43
C VAL A 113 -7.92 2.37 3.46
N ARG A 114 -7.23 2.45 4.59
CA ARG A 114 -7.46 3.49 5.62
C ARG A 114 -6.19 4.30 5.85
N SER A 115 -6.32 5.42 6.54
CA SER A 115 -5.18 6.29 6.86
C SER A 115 -5.25 6.80 8.29
N GLY A 116 -4.09 7.11 8.84
CA GLY A 116 -3.98 7.66 10.18
C GLY A 116 -2.55 7.92 10.61
N TRP A 117 -2.38 8.16 11.91
CA TRP A 117 -1.07 8.45 12.50
C TRP A 117 -0.99 7.94 13.93
N VAL A 118 0.23 7.70 14.37
CA VAL A 118 0.53 7.42 15.78
C VAL A 118 1.12 8.69 16.39
N ASP A 119 0.60 9.10 17.54
CA ASP A 119 1.22 10.17 18.32
C ASP A 119 2.51 9.65 18.96
N VAL A 120 3.61 9.80 18.24
CA VAL A 120 4.95 9.47 18.73
C VAL A 120 5.62 10.77 19.14
N LYS A 121 6.14 10.83 20.39
CA LYS A 121 7.01 11.93 20.83
C LYS A 121 8.25 11.97 19.93
N ARG A 122 8.25 12.85 18.93
CA ARG A 122 9.43 13.10 18.10
C ARG A 122 10.41 13.97 18.89
N LYS A 123 11.64 13.49 19.03
CA LYS A 123 12.74 14.32 19.52
C LYS A 123 12.99 15.36 18.43
N SER A 124 12.63 16.62 18.67
CA SER A 124 12.89 17.72 17.74
C SER A 124 14.40 17.82 17.55
N GLY A 125 14.90 17.27 16.44
CA GLY A 125 16.28 17.46 15.99
C GLY A 125 16.45 18.93 15.66
N LYS A 126 17.09 19.68 16.56
CA LYS A 126 17.51 21.05 16.34
C LYS A 126 18.76 20.98 15.48
N GLU A 127 18.63 21.29 14.18
CA GLU A 127 19.67 21.87 13.32
C GLU A 127 19.09 22.15 11.93
N ARG A 128 18.62 23.39 11.75
CA ARG A 128 18.98 24.29 10.64
C ARG A 128 18.27 25.62 10.85
N GLU A 129 19.11 26.65 11.00
CA GLU A 129 18.80 28.06 10.94
C GLU A 129 18.29 28.39 9.53
N SER A 130 17.05 28.85 9.44
CA SER A 130 16.55 29.68 8.33
C SER A 130 15.20 30.24 8.77
N ASP A 131 15.17 31.55 8.97
CA ASP A 131 13.99 32.34 9.29
C ASP A 131 12.88 32.12 8.27
N SER A 132 11.78 31.52 8.72
CA SER A 132 10.44 31.81 8.20
C SER A 132 9.46 31.57 9.33
N GLU A 133 8.72 32.62 9.68
CA GLU A 133 7.59 32.56 10.59
C GLU A 133 6.50 31.65 10.01
N GLY A 134 6.63 30.36 10.27
CA GLY A 134 5.55 29.39 10.16
C GLY A 134 5.25 28.92 11.57
N GLU A 135 4.09 29.30 12.10
CA GLU A 135 3.60 28.87 13.41
C GLU A 135 3.93 27.41 13.66
N SER A 136 4.85 27.18 14.59
CA SER A 136 4.96 25.90 15.26
C SER A 136 3.56 25.54 15.77
N PRO A 137 3.05 24.31 15.60
CA PRO A 137 1.82 23.92 16.29
C PRO A 137 2.13 24.06 17.77
N VAL A 138 1.57 25.11 18.37
CA VAL A 138 1.69 25.41 19.80
C VAL A 138 1.35 24.12 20.51
N ARG A 139 2.33 23.60 21.23
CA ARG A 139 2.21 22.45 22.12
C ARG A 139 1.46 22.91 23.36
N GLY A 140 0.23 23.34 23.15
CA GLY A 140 -0.69 23.88 24.12
C GLY A 140 -1.87 22.93 24.29
N GLU A 141 -2.15 22.68 25.56
CA GLU A 141 -3.39 22.12 26.11
C GLU A 141 -3.62 20.61 26.00
N LYS A 142 -3.83 20.03 27.20
CA LYS A 142 -4.16 18.63 27.48
C LYS A 142 -5.62 18.33 27.13
N GLU A 143 -6.07 18.68 25.93
CA GLU A 143 -7.13 17.87 25.35
C GLU A 143 -6.52 16.52 25.02
N LYS A 144 -7.23 15.43 25.35
CA LYS A 144 -6.84 14.10 24.90
C LYS A 144 -6.88 14.12 23.38
N ARG A 145 -5.79 14.56 22.72
CA ARG A 145 -5.58 14.30 21.30
C ARG A 145 -5.59 12.78 21.20
N GLY A 146 -6.71 12.25 20.71
CA GLY A 146 -6.78 10.85 20.35
C GLY A 146 -5.62 10.56 19.41
N ASP A 147 -5.06 9.36 19.51
CA ASP A 147 -4.18 8.90 18.45
C ASP A 147 -4.96 8.87 17.12
N GLY A 148 -4.26 8.98 16.00
CA GLY A 148 -4.88 8.87 14.68
C GLY A 148 -5.27 7.43 14.33
N LEU A 149 -5.45 6.55 15.32
CA LEU A 149 -5.70 5.13 15.15
C LEU A 149 -7.18 4.75 15.23
N GLY A 150 -8.09 5.71 15.47
CA GLY A 150 -9.52 5.43 15.58
C GLY A 150 -10.07 4.60 14.41
N LYS A 151 -9.67 4.92 13.17
CA LYS A 151 -10.04 4.15 11.97
C LYS A 151 -9.50 2.72 11.96
N LEU A 152 -8.31 2.48 12.53
CA LEU A 152 -7.76 1.13 12.66
C LEU A 152 -8.52 0.34 13.73
N VAL A 153 -8.80 0.97 14.88
CA VAL A 153 -9.54 0.34 15.98
C VAL A 153 -10.95 -0.06 15.54
N GLU A 154 -11.63 0.82 14.82
CA GLU A 154 -12.95 0.53 14.23
C GLU A 154 -12.89 -0.66 13.27
N TRP A 155 -11.86 -0.74 12.42
CA TRP A 155 -11.69 -1.85 11.49
C TRP A 155 -11.51 -3.17 12.24
N VAL A 156 -10.60 -3.21 13.22
CA VAL A 156 -10.36 -4.40 14.04
C VAL A 156 -11.61 -4.80 14.82
N ALA A 157 -12.41 -3.83 15.29
CA ALA A 157 -13.65 -4.11 15.99
C ALA A 157 -14.72 -4.71 15.08
N ALA A 158 -14.77 -4.30 13.80
CA ALA A 158 -15.69 -4.85 12.81
C ALA A 158 -15.36 -6.29 12.37
N LEU A 159 -14.16 -6.78 12.69
CA LEU A 159 -13.73 -8.16 12.40
C LEU A 159 -14.09 -9.17 13.48
N ARG A 160 -14.67 -8.73 14.60
CA ARG A 160 -15.06 -9.57 15.74
C ARG A 160 -16.54 -9.91 15.71
#